data_AF-A0A2A4TG88-F1
#
_entry.id   AF-A0A2A4TG88-F1
#
_cell.length_a   1.000
_cell.length_b   1.000
_cell.length_c   1.000
_cell.angle_alpha   90.00
_cell.angle_beta   90.00
_cell.angle_gamma   90.00
#
_symmetry.space_group_name_H-M   'P 1'
#
loop_
_entity.id
_entity.type
_entity.pdbx_description
1 polymer ?
#
loop_
_entity_poly.entity_id
_entity_poly.type
_entity_poly.pdbx_seq_one_letter_code
_entity_poly.pdbx_strand_id
1 'polypeptide(L)'
;MTIIINYNLGGTPIFHGDALITCRVDKAENEVKLPVRRKVNGGNCTIYVTKLVQKLVIVTPQVAFAWAGSLSEIKEFHELLCEKAKYMPPLLLCDDDELSSKLGANTSVILMCMEGTQGVCSCHGVDTMDMPGFGEINYAGSGAGDYLGHIGHYVSGSSLNISQDIKSGEDIVGLAKSLSGSLTALQMQSGYGLDNSWGGALETMWADGGGFNKVDDILYLFWTVHKESGDSYRFGFDRCLVKLFYHEDNMYCRFVDEDSARDDLIVIPSLANLDGKEAVKTDAEILKKSVSISKNTTLMNIVTIYDEAEQWEAMATVPVSSGKYFRQVRLRCSNEGEFLHVKYPIKLVKEILKGCGMPIHKNIRSLRTNQVF
;
A
#
# COMPACT_ATOMS: atom_id res chain seq x y z
N MET A 1 -11.69 11.65 -4.71
CA MET A 1 -11.54 11.11 -3.34
C MET A 1 -10.45 10.05 -3.38
N THR A 2 -9.52 10.05 -2.40
CA THR A 2 -8.18 9.46 -2.58
C THR A 2 -7.31 9.62 -1.32
N ILE A 3 -6.19 8.91 -1.28
CA ILE A 3 -5.02 9.17 -0.44
C ILE A 3 -3.85 9.40 -1.40
N ILE A 4 -3.17 10.55 -1.29
CA ILE A 4 -1.78 10.68 -1.70
C ILE A 4 -0.98 11.32 -0.58
N ILE A 5 0.20 10.78 -0.32
CA ILE A 5 1.09 11.28 0.71
C ILE A 5 2.52 11.11 0.25
N ASN A 6 3.36 12.11 0.52
CA ASN A 6 4.80 12.08 0.38
C ASN A 6 5.45 12.53 1.68
N TYR A 7 6.51 11.85 2.10
CA TYR A 7 7.32 12.24 3.24
C TYR A 7 8.75 11.77 3.05
N ASN A 8 9.66 12.28 3.87
CA ASN A 8 11.08 11.99 3.74
C ASN A 8 11.60 11.20 4.95
N LEU A 9 11.93 9.93 4.73
CA LEU A 9 12.37 9.02 5.79
C LEU A 9 13.86 8.74 5.62
N GLY A 10 14.69 9.25 6.53
CA GLY A 10 16.15 9.06 6.45
C GLY A 10 16.77 9.63 5.17
N GLY A 11 16.20 10.72 4.62
CA GLY A 11 16.64 11.31 3.35
C GLY A 11 16.13 10.58 2.11
N THR A 12 15.31 9.54 2.28
CA THR A 12 14.64 8.82 1.20
C THR A 12 13.20 9.31 1.05
N PRO A 13 12.83 9.90 -0.10
CA PRO A 13 11.44 10.22 -0.41
C PRO A 13 10.60 8.96 -0.50
N ILE A 14 9.47 8.94 0.21
CA ILE A 14 8.49 7.86 0.19
C ILE A 14 7.13 8.44 -0.20
N PHE A 15 6.41 7.71 -1.05
CA PHE A 15 5.05 8.03 -1.46
C PHE A 15 4.13 6.86 -1.13
N HIS A 16 2.91 7.20 -0.70
CA HIS A 16 1.80 6.24 -0.69
C HIS A 16 0.60 6.80 -1.44
N GLY A 17 -0.11 5.92 -2.12
CA GLY A 17 -1.31 6.25 -2.86
C GLY A 17 -2.31 5.11 -2.80
N ASP A 18 -3.60 5.43 -2.80
CA ASP A 18 -4.63 4.42 -3.01
C ASP A 18 -4.98 4.25 -4.50
N ALA A 19 -5.77 3.24 -4.85
CA ALA A 19 -6.14 2.96 -6.23
C ALA A 19 -7.59 3.33 -6.58
N LEU A 20 -8.42 3.72 -5.61
CA LEU A 20 -9.87 3.82 -5.81
C LEU A 20 -10.27 5.02 -6.67
N ILE A 21 -11.10 4.79 -7.70
CA ILE A 21 -11.79 5.86 -8.44
C ILE A 21 -13.29 5.76 -8.16
N THR A 22 -13.85 6.85 -7.66
CA THR A 22 -15.27 6.96 -7.35
C THR A 22 -15.96 8.02 -8.19
N CYS A 23 -17.27 7.87 -8.37
CA CYS A 23 -18.12 8.83 -9.06
C CYS A 23 -19.45 9.01 -8.32
N ARG A 24 -20.02 10.20 -8.41
CA ARG A 24 -21.39 10.47 -7.93
C ARG A 24 -22.35 10.20 -9.07
N VAL A 25 -23.10 9.12 -8.95
CA VAL A 25 -24.13 8.69 -9.92
C VAL A 25 -25.31 8.14 -9.15
N ASP A 26 -26.49 8.12 -9.76
CA ASP A 26 -27.70 7.59 -9.10
C ASP A 26 -27.69 6.07 -9.00
N LYS A 27 -26.95 5.39 -9.89
CA LYS A 27 -26.72 3.94 -9.88
C LYS A 27 -25.36 3.61 -10.48
N ALA A 28 -24.64 2.66 -9.88
CA ALA A 28 -23.48 2.06 -10.52
C ALA A 28 -23.92 1.18 -11.71
N GLU A 29 -23.25 1.36 -12.85
CA GLU A 29 -23.47 0.52 -14.03
C GLU A 29 -22.80 -0.85 -13.90
N ASN A 30 -21.68 -0.93 -13.15
CA ASN A 30 -20.86 -2.14 -13.05
C ASN A 30 -20.37 -2.36 -11.61
N GLU A 31 -20.31 -3.62 -11.19
CA GLU A 31 -19.68 -4.03 -9.94
C GLU A 31 -18.16 -4.08 -10.14
N VAL A 32 -17.43 -3.26 -9.37
CA VAL A 32 -15.96 -3.26 -9.38
C VAL A 32 -15.47 -4.29 -8.39
N LYS A 33 -14.64 -5.23 -8.87
CA LYS A 33 -13.95 -6.16 -7.98
C LYS A 33 -12.90 -5.40 -7.17
N LEU A 34 -13.03 -5.50 -5.85
CA LEU A 34 -12.08 -4.95 -4.89
C LEU A 34 -11.55 -6.10 -4.02
N PRO A 35 -10.29 -6.02 -3.55
CA PRO A 35 -9.71 -7.06 -2.73
C PRO A 35 -10.23 -7.03 -1.28
N VAL A 36 -11.48 -6.63 -1.05
CA VAL A 36 -12.06 -6.57 0.30
C VAL A 36 -13.12 -7.66 0.47
N ARG A 37 -13.30 -8.14 1.71
CA ARG A 37 -14.36 -9.12 2.03
C ARG A 37 -15.77 -8.51 1.89
N ARG A 38 -15.91 -7.25 2.31
CA ARG A 38 -17.17 -6.51 2.27
C ARG A 38 -17.57 -6.19 0.82
N LYS A 39 -18.85 -6.42 0.48
CA LYS A 39 -19.39 -5.97 -0.80
C LYS A 39 -19.44 -4.44 -0.84
N VAL A 40 -18.87 -3.87 -1.89
CA VAL A 40 -18.84 -2.42 -2.11
C VAL A 40 -19.97 -2.03 -3.05
N ASN A 41 -20.44 -0.78 -2.97
CA ASN A 41 -21.58 -0.26 -3.75
C ASN A 41 -22.96 -0.90 -3.43
N GLY A 42 -23.15 -1.44 -2.23
CA GLY A 42 -24.45 -1.93 -1.77
C GLY A 42 -25.28 -0.85 -1.07
N GLY A 43 -26.60 -0.83 -1.30
CA GLY A 43 -27.53 0.09 -0.62
C GLY A 43 -27.71 1.46 -1.30
N ASN A 44 -28.23 2.44 -0.57
CA ASN A 44 -28.45 3.82 -1.04
C ASN A 44 -27.17 4.66 -0.84
N CYS A 45 -26.11 4.35 -1.59
CA CYS A 45 -24.89 5.16 -1.62
C CYS A 45 -25.04 6.30 -2.64
N THR A 46 -24.51 7.49 -2.34
CA THR A 46 -24.44 8.61 -3.30
C THR A 46 -23.12 8.64 -4.06
N ILE A 47 -22.16 7.81 -3.64
CA ILE A 47 -20.83 7.69 -4.24
C ILE A 47 -20.59 6.22 -4.53
N TYR A 48 -20.20 5.93 -5.76
CA TYR A 48 -19.98 4.58 -6.25
C TYR A 48 -18.53 4.41 -6.69
N VAL A 49 -17.94 3.27 -6.35
CA VAL A 49 -16.65 2.85 -6.92
C VAL A 49 -16.87 2.45 -8.37
N THR A 50 -16.08 3.05 -9.26
CA THR A 50 -16.22 2.85 -10.72
C THR A 50 -15.07 2.07 -11.33
N LYS A 51 -13.86 2.19 -10.79
CA LYS A 51 -12.67 1.43 -11.19
C LYS A 51 -11.53 1.59 -10.20
N LEU A 52 -10.45 0.85 -10.45
CA LEU A 52 -9.15 1.04 -9.83
C LEU A 52 -8.17 1.63 -10.84
N VAL A 53 -7.31 2.53 -10.41
CA VAL A 53 -6.26 3.19 -11.21
C VAL A 53 -5.09 3.52 -10.31
N GLN A 54 -3.86 3.29 -10.79
CA GLN A 54 -2.67 3.65 -10.02
C GLN A 54 -2.55 5.16 -9.82
N LYS A 55 -2.23 5.57 -8.59
CA LYS A 55 -2.09 6.99 -8.24
C LYS A 55 -0.66 7.45 -8.03
N LEU A 56 0.27 6.49 -7.95
CA LEU A 56 1.69 6.76 -7.99
C LEU A 56 2.20 6.46 -9.39
N VAL A 57 2.76 7.46 -10.07
CA VAL A 57 3.12 7.36 -11.49
C VAL A 57 4.60 7.68 -11.64
N ILE A 58 5.35 6.76 -12.24
CA ILE A 58 6.74 6.97 -12.63
C ILE A 58 6.73 7.30 -14.12
N VAL A 59 7.11 8.52 -14.47
CA VAL A 59 7.17 9.00 -15.87
C VAL A 59 8.52 8.63 -16.48
N THR A 60 9.58 8.87 -15.72
CA THR A 60 10.95 8.41 -16.00
C THR A 60 11.57 7.95 -14.69
N PRO A 61 12.73 7.27 -14.68
CA PRO A 61 13.38 6.93 -13.42
C PRO A 61 13.67 8.15 -12.54
N GLN A 62 13.76 9.37 -13.11
CA GLN A 62 14.04 10.61 -12.39
C GLN A 62 12.80 11.47 -12.12
N VAL A 63 11.64 11.12 -12.65
CA VAL A 63 10.42 11.95 -12.56
C VAL A 63 9.24 11.07 -12.19
N ALA A 64 8.63 11.36 -11.05
CA ALA A 64 7.42 10.68 -10.61
C ALA A 64 6.45 11.66 -9.97
N PHE A 65 5.18 11.31 -9.94
CA PHE A 65 4.18 12.09 -9.23
C PHE A 65 3.13 11.20 -8.56
N ALA A 66 2.51 11.75 -7.52
CA ALA A 66 1.29 11.22 -6.92
C ALA A 66 0.13 12.15 -7.24
N TRP A 67 -1.07 11.60 -7.47
CA TRP A 67 -2.22 12.41 -7.87
C TRP A 67 -3.54 12.06 -7.17
N ALA A 68 -4.38 13.09 -7.08
CA ALA A 68 -5.67 13.09 -6.42
C ALA A 68 -6.63 13.98 -7.21
N GLY A 69 -7.90 13.59 -7.35
CA GLY A 69 -8.92 14.46 -7.97
C GLY A 69 -9.40 13.98 -9.34
N SER A 70 -9.40 14.88 -10.32
CA SER A 70 -10.01 14.65 -11.63
C SER A 70 -9.17 13.73 -12.52
N LEU A 71 -9.74 12.60 -12.94
CA LEU A 71 -9.05 11.65 -13.81
C LEU A 71 -8.79 12.20 -15.22
N SER A 72 -9.64 13.10 -15.73
CA SER A 72 -9.41 13.70 -17.04
C SER A 72 -8.25 14.70 -16.99
N GLU A 73 -8.22 15.56 -15.98
CA GLU A 73 -7.14 16.55 -15.82
C GLU A 73 -5.79 15.87 -15.61
N ILE A 74 -5.74 14.79 -14.82
CA ILE A 74 -4.46 14.11 -14.60
C ILE A 74 -3.93 13.37 -15.83
N LYS A 75 -4.81 12.93 -16.74
CA LYS A 75 -4.38 12.35 -18.01
C LYS A 75 -3.71 13.41 -18.89
N GLU A 76 -4.33 14.58 -19.02
CA GLU A 76 -3.76 15.71 -19.76
C GLU A 76 -2.43 16.15 -19.15
N PHE A 77 -2.35 16.24 -17.82
CA PHE A 77 -1.11 16.53 -17.09
C PHE A 77 -0.04 15.47 -17.38
N HIS A 78 -0.38 14.19 -17.29
CA HIS A 78 0.55 13.08 -17.52
C HIS A 78 1.09 13.07 -18.96
N GLU A 79 0.24 13.28 -19.95
CA GLU A 79 0.63 13.36 -21.36
C GLU A 79 1.62 14.51 -21.61
N LEU A 80 1.29 15.72 -21.10
CA LEU A 80 2.18 16.88 -21.23
C LEU A 80 3.51 16.67 -20.49
N LEU A 81 3.48 16.09 -19.29
CA LEU A 81 4.68 15.77 -18.53
C LEU A 81 5.57 14.76 -19.26
N CYS A 82 4.98 13.72 -19.87
CA CYS A 82 5.70 12.75 -20.68
C CYS A 82 6.34 13.38 -21.92
N GLU A 83 5.67 14.35 -22.54
CA GLU A 83 6.22 15.09 -23.68
C GLU A 83 7.41 15.95 -23.25
N LYS A 84 7.26 16.75 -22.20
CA LYS A 84 8.32 17.64 -21.68
C LYS A 84 9.52 16.85 -21.16
N ALA A 85 9.31 15.73 -20.46
CA ALA A 85 10.37 14.90 -19.90
C ALA A 85 11.31 14.27 -20.97
N LYS A 86 10.93 14.27 -22.25
CA LYS A 86 11.81 13.83 -23.35
C LYS A 86 12.93 14.82 -23.66
N TYR A 87 12.73 16.09 -23.35
CA TYR A 87 13.61 17.18 -23.81
C TYR A 87 14.09 18.09 -22.68
N MET A 88 13.41 18.11 -21.53
CA MET A 88 13.76 18.94 -20.39
C MET A 88 14.55 18.15 -19.33
N PRO A 89 15.58 18.75 -18.71
CA PRO A 89 16.18 18.24 -17.48
C PRO A 89 15.13 18.06 -16.38
N PRO A 90 15.20 16.97 -15.58
CA PRO A 90 14.18 16.66 -14.57
C PRO A 90 13.88 17.84 -13.62
N LEU A 91 14.90 18.50 -13.07
CA LEU A 91 14.69 19.56 -12.09
C LEU A 91 13.92 20.77 -12.63
N LEU A 92 13.98 21.04 -13.94
CA LEU A 92 13.24 22.14 -14.56
C LEU A 92 11.74 21.86 -14.72
N LEU A 93 11.31 20.60 -14.59
CA LEU A 93 9.89 20.23 -14.69
C LEU A 93 9.10 20.68 -13.45
N CYS A 94 9.74 20.80 -12.29
CA CYS A 94 9.06 21.21 -11.05
C CYS A 94 8.61 22.68 -11.06
N ASP A 95 9.27 23.53 -11.86
CA ASP A 95 9.01 24.97 -11.96
C ASP A 95 8.26 25.36 -13.24
N ASP A 96 7.66 24.39 -13.95
CA ASP A 96 6.98 24.62 -15.22
C ASP A 96 5.51 25.05 -15.01
N ASP A 97 5.23 26.34 -15.23
CA ASP A 97 3.89 26.93 -15.11
C ASP A 97 2.85 26.32 -16.06
N GLU A 98 3.28 25.75 -17.19
CA GLU A 98 2.35 25.11 -18.14
C GLU A 98 1.79 23.82 -17.55
N LEU A 99 2.61 23.04 -16.83
CA LEU A 99 2.17 21.84 -16.13
C LEU A 99 1.11 22.15 -15.07
N SER A 100 1.36 23.16 -14.22
CA SER A 100 0.41 23.54 -13.18
C SER A 100 -0.89 24.11 -13.75
N SER A 101 -0.82 24.79 -14.91
CA SER A 101 -2.00 25.33 -15.60
C SER A 101 -3.02 24.29 -16.07
N LYS A 102 -2.61 23.01 -16.19
CA LYS A 102 -3.50 21.89 -16.54
C LYS A 102 -4.33 21.38 -15.35
N LEU A 103 -4.00 21.78 -14.14
CA LEU A 103 -4.60 21.26 -12.93
C LEU A 103 -5.69 22.21 -12.42
N GLY A 104 -6.90 21.68 -12.26
CA GLY A 104 -8.01 22.42 -11.68
C GLY A 104 -7.88 22.57 -10.16
N ALA A 105 -8.80 23.34 -9.56
CA ALA A 105 -8.85 23.58 -8.12
C ALA A 105 -9.20 22.33 -7.29
N ASN A 106 -9.73 21.29 -7.91
CA ASN A 106 -10.14 20.03 -7.25
C ASN A 106 -9.17 18.87 -7.51
N THR A 107 -8.02 19.17 -8.08
CA THR A 107 -6.97 18.20 -8.38
C THR A 107 -5.75 18.55 -7.56
N SER A 108 -5.13 17.53 -6.99
CA SER A 108 -3.89 17.67 -6.22
C SER A 108 -2.81 16.79 -6.81
N VAL A 109 -1.61 17.33 -6.92
CA VAL A 109 -0.43 16.64 -7.47
C VAL A 109 0.77 16.91 -6.58
N ILE A 110 1.51 15.86 -6.27
CA ILE A 110 2.85 15.92 -5.68
C ILE A 110 3.82 15.44 -6.76
N LEU A 111 4.46 16.36 -7.48
CA LEU A 111 5.47 16.07 -8.50
C LEU A 111 6.85 16.08 -7.86
N MET A 112 7.66 15.07 -8.14
CA MET A 112 9.03 15.01 -7.66
C MET A 112 10.00 14.66 -8.77
N CYS A 113 11.05 15.45 -8.86
CA CYS A 113 12.13 15.28 -9.81
C CYS A 113 13.45 15.07 -9.08
N MET A 114 14.25 14.12 -9.57
CA MET A 114 15.52 13.69 -8.97
C MET A 114 16.67 13.92 -9.94
N GLU A 115 17.79 14.44 -9.44
CA GLU A 115 19.08 14.48 -10.13
C GLU A 115 20.18 14.01 -9.17
N GLY A 116 20.61 12.75 -9.33
CA GLY A 116 21.47 12.08 -8.35
C GLY A 116 20.77 11.94 -7.00
N THR A 117 21.35 12.52 -5.94
CA THR A 117 20.76 12.52 -4.59
C THR A 117 19.93 13.78 -4.31
N GLN A 118 19.87 14.73 -5.24
CA GLN A 118 19.08 15.95 -5.10
C GLN A 118 17.67 15.69 -5.61
N GLY A 119 16.67 16.05 -4.81
CA GLY A 119 15.26 15.97 -5.18
C GLY A 119 14.59 17.32 -5.00
N VAL A 120 13.77 17.71 -5.98
CA VAL A 120 12.89 18.88 -5.89
C VAL A 120 11.45 18.39 -5.93
N CYS A 121 10.64 18.86 -4.99
CA CYS A 121 9.22 18.57 -4.91
C CYS A 121 8.43 19.82 -5.31
N SER A 122 7.42 19.64 -6.17
CA SER A 122 6.47 20.67 -6.57
C SER A 122 5.05 20.17 -6.26
N CYS A 123 4.29 21.01 -5.56
CA CYS A 123 3.00 20.64 -4.99
C CYS A 123 1.90 21.56 -5.53
N HIS A 124 0.81 20.99 -6.02
CA HIS A 124 -0.40 21.71 -6.44
C HIS A 124 -1.60 21.17 -5.67
N GLY A 125 -2.36 22.03 -4.98
CA GLY A 125 -3.56 21.62 -4.22
C GLY A 125 -3.28 20.63 -3.07
N VAL A 126 -2.08 20.69 -2.50
CA VAL A 126 -1.57 19.76 -1.47
C VAL A 126 -1.36 20.52 -0.17
N ASP A 127 -1.73 19.90 0.94
CA ASP A 127 -1.46 20.40 2.28
C ASP A 127 -0.12 19.87 2.80
N THR A 128 0.49 20.60 3.73
CA THR A 128 1.76 20.21 4.37
C THR A 128 1.66 20.17 5.88
N MET A 129 2.43 19.28 6.51
CA MET A 129 2.62 19.27 7.96
C MET A 129 3.97 18.67 8.34
N ASP A 130 4.55 19.12 9.44
CA ASP A 130 5.73 18.48 10.02
C ASP A 130 5.34 17.37 11.00
N MET A 131 5.96 16.20 10.86
CA MET A 131 5.78 15.07 11.76
C MET A 131 7.13 14.54 12.28
N PRO A 132 7.31 14.41 13.60
CA PRO A 132 8.54 13.85 14.16
C PRO A 132 8.90 12.48 13.58
N GLY A 133 10.12 12.36 13.04
CA GLY A 133 10.62 11.13 12.40
C GLY A 133 10.30 10.99 10.91
N PHE A 134 9.32 11.74 10.39
CA PHE A 134 8.94 11.74 8.97
C PHE A 134 9.27 13.05 8.24
N GLY A 135 9.66 14.09 8.99
CA GLY A 135 9.95 15.40 8.44
C GLY A 135 8.68 16.10 7.95
N GLU A 136 8.83 16.91 6.91
CA GLU A 136 7.70 17.49 6.20
C GLU A 136 6.95 16.40 5.43
N ILE A 137 5.63 16.36 5.64
CA ILE A 137 4.70 15.48 4.97
C ILE A 137 3.83 16.34 4.05
N ASN A 138 3.86 16.03 2.76
CA ASN A 138 2.97 16.56 1.74
C ASN A 138 1.80 15.59 1.56
N TYR A 139 0.55 16.03 1.67
CA TYR A 139 -0.60 15.13 1.59
C TYR A 139 -1.82 15.77 0.93
N ALA A 140 -2.64 14.94 0.29
CA ALA A 140 -3.93 15.37 -0.24
C ALA A 140 -4.93 14.20 -0.33
N GLY A 141 -6.20 14.58 -0.45
CA GLY A 141 -7.31 13.66 -0.63
C GLY A 141 -8.10 13.36 0.64
N SER A 142 -9.31 12.84 0.44
CA SER A 142 -10.28 12.60 1.53
C SER A 142 -9.83 11.59 2.57
N GLY A 143 -8.90 10.69 2.25
CA GLY A 143 -8.35 9.71 3.20
C GLY A 143 -7.02 10.12 3.82
N ALA A 144 -6.47 11.30 3.48
CA ALA A 144 -5.16 11.68 4.00
C ALA A 144 -5.15 11.85 5.51
N GLY A 145 -6.21 12.42 6.10
CA GLY A 145 -6.36 12.53 7.56
C GLY A 145 -6.39 11.17 8.27
N ASP A 146 -7.11 10.20 7.70
CA ASP A 146 -7.16 8.81 8.18
C ASP A 146 -5.75 8.18 8.15
N TYR A 147 -5.01 8.40 7.05
CA TYR A 147 -3.63 7.91 6.92
C TYR A 147 -2.68 8.56 7.93
N LEU A 148 -2.75 9.88 8.10
CA LEU A 148 -1.91 10.62 9.06
C LEU A 148 -2.19 10.20 10.51
N GLY A 149 -3.47 10.02 10.85
CA GLY A 149 -3.88 9.48 12.14
C GLY A 149 -3.32 8.08 12.37
N HIS A 150 -3.33 7.23 11.34
CA HIS A 150 -2.73 5.91 11.37
C HIS A 150 -1.21 5.94 11.58
N ILE A 151 -0.47 6.83 10.89
CA ILE A 151 0.97 7.03 11.17
C ILE A 151 1.17 7.47 12.62
N GLY A 152 0.42 8.46 13.10
CA GLY A 152 0.55 8.97 14.47
C GLY A 152 0.33 7.88 15.53
N HIS A 153 -0.69 7.05 15.34
CA HIS A 153 -0.97 5.88 16.19
C HIS A 153 0.16 4.84 16.11
N TYR A 154 0.64 4.55 14.90
CA TYR A 154 1.73 3.62 14.67
C TYR A 154 3.01 4.06 15.39
N VAL A 155 3.36 5.35 15.31
CA VAL A 155 4.56 5.93 15.93
C VAL A 155 4.45 5.95 17.44
N SER A 156 3.35 6.49 17.98
CA SER A 156 3.13 6.61 19.42
C SER A 156 3.05 5.25 20.13
N GLY A 157 2.55 4.22 19.44
CA GLY A 157 2.52 2.84 19.93
C GLY A 157 3.81 2.04 19.71
N SER A 158 4.78 2.59 18.97
CA SER A 158 6.04 1.91 18.67
C SER A 158 7.11 2.20 19.74
N SER A 159 7.97 1.21 20.01
CA SER A 159 9.19 1.44 20.80
C SER A 159 10.36 1.96 19.93
N LEU A 160 10.10 2.27 18.67
CA LEU A 160 11.13 2.69 17.74
C LEU A 160 11.36 4.19 17.86
N ASN A 161 12.64 4.55 17.97
CA ASN A 161 13.06 5.90 17.67
C ASN A 161 13.45 5.94 16.20
N ILE A 162 12.54 6.43 15.34
CA ILE A 162 12.73 6.43 13.89
C ILE A 162 14.10 7.00 13.48
N SER A 163 14.52 8.10 14.09
CA SER A 163 15.80 8.75 13.76
C SER A 163 17.03 7.94 14.16
N GLN A 164 16.93 7.03 15.13
CA GLN A 164 18.05 6.24 15.63
C GLN A 164 18.04 4.80 15.11
N ASP A 165 16.85 4.25 14.86
CA ASP A 165 16.66 2.83 14.58
C ASP A 165 16.57 2.53 13.07
N ILE A 166 16.21 3.51 12.23
CA ILE A 166 16.14 3.37 10.78
C ILE A 166 17.46 3.81 10.17
N LYS A 167 18.30 2.84 9.76
CA LYS A 167 19.70 3.10 9.36
C LYS A 167 20.00 2.75 7.91
N SER A 168 19.15 1.97 7.26
CA SER A 168 19.38 1.46 5.91
C SER A 168 18.18 1.71 5.00
N GLY A 169 18.39 1.70 3.69
CA GLY A 169 17.30 1.74 2.71
C GLY A 169 16.31 0.58 2.89
N GLU A 170 16.77 -0.58 3.33
CA GLU A 170 15.90 -1.72 3.65
C GLU A 170 14.97 -1.42 4.83
N ASP A 171 15.47 -0.76 5.88
CA ASP A 171 14.66 -0.37 7.05
C ASP A 171 13.59 0.67 6.65
N ILE A 172 13.98 1.64 5.81
CA ILE A 172 13.10 2.69 5.31
C ILE A 172 11.94 2.07 4.52
N VAL A 173 12.27 1.24 3.53
CA VAL A 173 11.27 0.55 2.70
C VAL A 173 10.44 -0.41 3.56
N GLY A 174 11.05 -1.08 4.53
CA GLY A 174 10.37 -1.95 5.49
C GLY A 174 9.33 -1.20 6.35
N LEU A 175 9.66 -0.01 6.84
CA LEU A 175 8.71 0.85 7.56
C LEU A 175 7.56 1.27 6.65
N ALA A 176 7.88 1.75 5.45
CA ALA A 176 6.88 2.17 4.47
C ALA A 176 5.90 1.03 4.15
N LYS A 177 6.40 -0.19 3.89
CA LYS A 177 5.56 -1.39 3.69
C LYS A 177 4.70 -1.73 4.90
N SER A 178 5.20 -1.50 6.11
CA SER A 178 4.46 -1.78 7.34
C SER A 178 3.26 -0.85 7.51
N LEU A 179 3.46 0.43 7.21
CA LEU A 179 2.42 1.45 7.26
C LEU A 179 1.32 1.16 6.21
N SER A 180 1.69 0.96 4.95
CA SER A 180 0.71 0.63 3.90
C SER A 180 0.06 -0.73 4.10
N GLY A 181 0.82 -1.73 4.56
CA GLY A 181 0.32 -3.07 4.84
C GLY A 181 -0.73 -3.08 5.95
N SER A 182 -0.46 -2.41 7.08
CA SER A 182 -1.43 -2.34 8.19
C SER A 182 -2.74 -1.66 7.78
N LEU A 183 -2.66 -0.57 7.01
CA LEU A 183 -3.87 0.07 6.48
C LEU A 183 -4.60 -0.81 5.45
N THR A 184 -3.86 -1.54 4.62
CA THR A 184 -4.42 -2.56 3.72
C THR A 184 -5.21 -3.59 4.52
N ALA A 185 -4.66 -4.11 5.62
CA ALA A 185 -5.35 -5.09 6.47
C ALA A 185 -6.68 -4.56 7.02
N LEU A 186 -6.69 -3.34 7.55
CA LEU A 186 -7.92 -2.68 8.03
C LEU A 186 -8.96 -2.61 6.92
N GLN A 187 -8.53 -2.25 5.71
CA GLN A 187 -9.42 -2.19 4.57
C GLN A 187 -9.93 -3.58 4.13
N MET A 188 -9.08 -4.60 4.06
CA MET A 188 -9.51 -5.95 3.64
C MET A 188 -10.56 -6.53 4.60
N GLN A 189 -10.36 -6.32 5.90
CA GLN A 189 -11.17 -6.93 6.96
C GLN A 189 -12.45 -6.16 7.25
N SER A 190 -12.39 -4.83 7.35
CA SER A 190 -13.54 -4.01 7.76
C SER A 190 -14.13 -3.16 6.62
N GLY A 191 -13.42 -3.05 5.49
CA GLY A 191 -13.74 -2.07 4.46
C GLY A 191 -13.37 -0.64 4.83
N TYR A 192 -12.49 -0.44 5.83
CA TYR A 192 -12.00 0.86 6.26
C TYR A 192 -11.63 1.75 5.06
N GLY A 193 -12.06 3.01 5.12
CA GLY A 193 -11.84 4.01 4.06
C GLY A 193 -12.79 3.95 2.86
N LEU A 194 -13.43 2.82 2.59
CA LEU A 194 -14.29 2.69 1.40
C LEU A 194 -15.53 3.58 1.46
N ASP A 195 -16.14 3.70 2.66
CA ASP A 195 -17.27 4.61 2.87
C ASP A 195 -16.85 6.09 2.71
N ASN A 196 -15.56 6.39 2.94
CA ASN A 196 -14.92 7.68 2.70
C ASN A 196 -14.33 7.80 1.28
N SER A 197 -14.66 6.84 0.41
CA SER A 197 -14.32 6.82 -1.02
C SER A 197 -12.81 6.83 -1.30
N TRP A 198 -12.04 6.11 -0.51
CA TRP A 198 -10.62 5.87 -0.75
C TRP A 198 -10.23 4.41 -0.47
N GLY A 199 -9.12 3.97 -1.08
CA GLY A 199 -8.46 2.68 -0.86
C GLY A 199 -8.51 1.72 -2.06
N GLY A 200 -9.08 0.53 -1.88
CA GLY A 200 -9.06 -0.54 -2.87
C GLY A 200 -7.74 -1.31 -2.87
N ALA A 201 -6.64 -0.65 -3.20
CA ALA A 201 -5.28 -1.14 -3.00
C ALA A 201 -4.38 0.03 -2.62
N LEU A 202 -3.38 -0.22 -1.79
CA LEU A 202 -2.38 0.79 -1.42
C LEU A 202 -1.07 0.49 -2.13
N GLU A 203 -0.55 1.51 -2.78
CA GLU A 203 0.74 1.51 -3.46
C GLU A 203 1.77 2.23 -2.60
N THR A 204 3.02 1.76 -2.68
CA THR A 204 4.17 2.44 -2.10
C THR A 204 5.22 2.64 -3.17
N MET A 205 5.72 3.86 -3.29
CA MET A 205 6.84 4.24 -4.15
C MET A 205 7.91 4.92 -3.30
N TRP A 206 9.16 4.78 -3.70
CA TRP A 206 10.30 5.37 -3.00
C TRP A 206 11.36 5.78 -4.01
N ALA A 207 12.29 6.66 -3.61
CA ALA A 207 13.38 7.09 -4.48
C ALA A 207 14.75 6.78 -3.87
N ASP A 208 15.69 6.32 -4.68
CA ASP A 208 17.11 6.23 -4.32
C ASP A 208 17.98 6.95 -5.36
N GLY A 209 19.30 6.83 -5.21
CA GLY A 209 20.26 7.41 -6.16
C GLY A 209 20.15 6.85 -7.60
N GLY A 210 19.39 5.77 -7.82
CA GLY A 210 19.06 5.22 -9.14
C GLY A 210 17.74 5.73 -9.71
N GLY A 211 16.86 6.30 -8.88
CA GLY A 211 15.58 6.86 -9.29
C GLY A 211 14.39 6.39 -8.46
N PHE A 212 13.20 6.61 -9.00
CA PHE A 212 11.95 6.14 -8.41
C PHE A 212 11.73 4.65 -8.65
N ASN A 213 11.28 3.98 -7.60
CA ASN A 213 11.00 2.56 -7.58
C ASN A 213 9.66 2.31 -6.89
N LYS A 214 8.87 1.37 -7.41
CA LYS A 214 7.68 0.87 -6.70
C LYS A 214 8.04 -0.34 -5.86
N VAL A 215 7.35 -0.49 -4.74
CA VAL A 215 7.46 -1.71 -3.95
C VAL A 215 6.68 -2.83 -4.64
N ASP A 216 7.41 -3.83 -5.18
CA ASP A 216 6.85 -4.98 -5.91
C ASP A 216 6.88 -6.29 -5.08
N ASP A 217 6.11 -7.28 -5.57
CA ASP A 217 6.05 -8.69 -5.18
C ASP A 217 5.86 -8.85 -3.67
N ILE A 218 4.74 -8.33 -3.16
CA ILE A 218 4.36 -8.39 -1.75
C ILE A 218 3.26 -9.44 -1.58
N LEU A 219 3.44 -10.33 -0.62
CA LEU A 219 2.41 -11.26 -0.17
C LEU A 219 2.03 -10.92 1.26
N TYR A 220 0.79 -10.46 1.44
CA TYR A 220 0.20 -10.18 2.74
C TYR A 220 -0.52 -11.42 3.28
N LEU A 221 -0.16 -11.78 4.51
CA LEU A 221 -0.86 -12.76 5.32
C LEU A 221 -1.55 -12.01 6.46
N PHE A 222 -2.88 -12.03 6.47
CA PHE A 222 -3.66 -11.37 7.50
C PHE A 222 -4.06 -12.37 8.57
N TRP A 223 -3.86 -11.99 9.82
CA TRP A 223 -4.25 -12.74 11.01
C TRP A 223 -5.25 -11.90 11.80
N THR A 224 -6.22 -12.54 12.43
CA THR A 224 -7.19 -11.82 13.27
C THR A 224 -7.15 -12.36 14.68
N VAL A 225 -6.97 -11.48 15.64
CA VAL A 225 -6.97 -11.83 17.06
C VAL A 225 -8.21 -11.23 17.66
N HIS A 226 -9.14 -12.08 18.07
CA HIS A 226 -10.34 -11.65 18.79
C HIS A 226 -9.98 -11.51 20.26
N LYS A 227 -10.16 -10.32 20.82
CA LYS A 227 -10.14 -10.15 22.26
C LYS A 227 -11.47 -10.68 22.81
N GLU A 228 -11.41 -11.57 23.79
CA GLU A 228 -12.63 -12.09 24.43
C GLU A 228 -12.95 -11.25 25.67
N SER A 229 -12.51 -11.67 26.86
CA SER A 229 -12.73 -10.92 28.11
C SER A 229 -11.43 -10.69 28.89
N GLY A 230 -11.28 -9.52 29.49
CA GLY A 230 -10.04 -9.12 30.17
C GLY A 230 -8.84 -9.11 29.23
N ASP A 231 -7.76 -9.80 29.62
CA ASP A 231 -6.52 -9.95 28.85
C ASP A 231 -6.48 -11.25 28.02
N SER A 232 -7.64 -11.88 27.77
CA SER A 232 -7.72 -13.12 26.97
C SER A 232 -7.92 -12.83 25.47
N TYR A 233 -7.22 -13.60 24.64
CA TYR A 233 -7.21 -13.44 23.20
C TYR A 233 -7.39 -14.80 22.51
N ARG A 234 -8.26 -14.85 21.51
CA ARG A 234 -8.45 -15.99 20.62
C ARG A 234 -7.88 -15.65 19.24
N PHE A 235 -6.92 -16.46 18.80
CA PHE A 235 -6.39 -16.35 17.45
C PHE A 235 -7.34 -17.00 16.45
N GLY A 236 -7.85 -16.18 15.54
CA GLY A 236 -8.44 -16.60 14.27
C GLY A 236 -7.38 -16.49 13.17
N PHE A 237 -7.27 -17.52 12.34
CA PHE A 237 -6.63 -17.32 11.06
C PHE A 237 -7.73 -17.01 10.05
N ASP A 238 -7.89 -15.73 9.74
CA ASP A 238 -8.60 -15.31 8.55
C ASP A 238 -7.80 -15.84 7.37
N ARG A 239 -8.36 -16.79 6.64
CA ARG A 239 -7.68 -17.44 5.50
C ARG A 239 -7.72 -16.53 4.27
N CYS A 240 -7.25 -15.30 4.47
CA CYS A 240 -7.20 -14.22 3.51
C CYS A 240 -5.75 -13.93 3.12
N LEU A 241 -5.47 -14.01 1.82
CA LEU A 241 -4.18 -13.70 1.22
C LEU A 241 -4.36 -12.58 0.21
N VAL A 242 -3.46 -11.60 0.25
CA VAL A 242 -3.35 -10.60 -0.82
C VAL A 242 -1.95 -10.64 -1.39
N LYS A 243 -1.85 -10.87 -2.69
CA LYS A 243 -0.59 -10.73 -3.41
C LYS A 243 -0.64 -9.51 -4.32
N LEU A 244 0.23 -8.54 -4.07
CA LEU A 244 0.46 -7.39 -4.94
C LEU A 244 1.73 -7.59 -5.75
N PHE A 245 1.65 -7.40 -7.06
CA PHE A 245 2.82 -7.40 -7.93
C PHE A 245 2.59 -6.57 -9.19
N TYR A 246 3.68 -6.11 -9.80
CA TYR A 246 3.69 -5.39 -11.07
C TYR A 246 4.06 -6.34 -12.20
N HIS A 247 3.46 -6.15 -13.36
CA HIS A 247 3.91 -6.72 -14.61
C HIS A 247 3.71 -5.65 -15.68
N GLU A 248 4.83 -5.28 -16.33
CA GLU A 248 4.94 -4.03 -17.08
C GLU A 248 4.51 -2.86 -16.18
N ASP A 249 3.69 -1.94 -16.69
CA ASP A 249 3.23 -0.78 -15.93
C ASP A 249 1.99 -1.07 -15.07
N ASN A 250 1.40 -2.26 -15.16
CA ASN A 250 0.16 -2.58 -14.45
C ASN A 250 0.43 -3.25 -13.11
N MET A 251 -0.34 -2.87 -12.09
CA MET A 251 -0.37 -3.56 -10.80
C MET A 251 -1.45 -4.63 -10.82
N TYR A 252 -1.11 -5.79 -10.29
CA TYR A 252 -1.99 -6.93 -10.13
C TYR A 252 -2.16 -7.20 -8.66
N CYS A 253 -3.41 -7.41 -8.26
CA CYS A 253 -3.78 -7.79 -6.91
C CYS A 253 -4.53 -9.12 -6.97
N ARG A 254 -3.89 -10.20 -6.50
CA ARG A 254 -4.59 -11.45 -6.26
C ARG A 254 -5.13 -11.44 -4.84
N PHE A 255 -6.42 -11.61 -4.70
CA PHE A 255 -7.12 -11.73 -3.43
C PHE A 255 -7.70 -13.13 -3.30
N VAL A 256 -7.27 -13.87 -2.28
CA VAL A 256 -7.82 -15.19 -1.95
C VAL A 256 -8.46 -15.09 -0.58
N ASP A 257 -9.73 -15.45 -0.47
CA ASP A 257 -10.45 -15.53 0.79
C ASP A 257 -11.15 -16.88 0.88
N GLU A 258 -10.59 -17.78 1.68
CA GLU A 258 -11.07 -19.16 1.77
C GLU A 258 -12.48 -19.25 2.38
N ASP A 259 -12.80 -18.36 3.32
CA ASP A 259 -14.09 -18.34 4.02
C ASP A 259 -15.26 -18.10 3.06
N SER A 260 -15.03 -17.27 2.03
CA SER A 260 -16.00 -16.98 0.97
C SER A 260 -15.72 -17.73 -0.34
N ALA A 261 -14.70 -18.59 -0.36
CA ALA A 261 -14.17 -19.28 -1.55
C ALA A 261 -13.89 -18.32 -2.73
N ARG A 262 -13.49 -17.08 -2.44
CA ARG A 262 -13.14 -16.08 -3.46
C ARG A 262 -11.67 -16.21 -3.84
N ASP A 263 -11.41 -16.17 -5.15
CA ASP A 263 -10.07 -16.10 -5.74
C ASP A 263 -10.13 -15.12 -6.91
N ASP A 264 -9.90 -13.85 -6.62
CA ASP A 264 -9.98 -12.76 -7.57
C ASP A 264 -8.57 -12.34 -7.98
N LEU A 265 -8.32 -12.27 -9.29
CA LEU A 265 -7.19 -11.55 -9.86
C LEU A 265 -7.68 -10.21 -10.39
N ILE A 266 -7.25 -9.13 -9.74
CA ILE A 266 -7.68 -7.76 -10.02
C ILE A 266 -6.53 -7.03 -10.71
N VAL A 267 -6.84 -6.33 -11.80
CA VAL A 267 -5.88 -5.49 -12.53
C VAL A 267 -6.12 -4.03 -12.19
N ILE A 268 -5.04 -3.33 -11.87
CA ILE A 268 -5.03 -1.92 -11.50
C ILE A 268 -4.13 -1.21 -12.52
N PRO A 269 -4.74 -0.65 -13.58
CA PRO A 269 -3.99 -0.09 -14.70
C PRO A 269 -3.19 1.16 -14.29
N SER A 270 -2.05 1.36 -14.93
CA SER A 270 -1.36 2.67 -14.93
C SER A 270 -2.17 3.70 -15.70
N LEU A 271 -1.88 4.99 -15.50
CA LEU A 271 -2.48 6.07 -16.30
C LEU A 271 -2.28 5.85 -17.81
N ALA A 272 -1.09 5.39 -18.22
CA ALA A 272 -0.75 5.12 -19.62
C ALA A 272 -1.64 4.04 -20.27
N ASN A 273 -2.17 3.10 -19.47
CA ASN A 273 -2.93 1.95 -19.96
C ASN A 273 -4.45 2.11 -19.79
N LEU A 274 -4.94 3.28 -19.37
CA LEU A 274 -6.38 3.47 -19.09
C LEU A 274 -7.28 3.44 -20.32
N ASP A 275 -6.79 3.94 -21.46
CA ASP A 275 -7.55 4.04 -22.70
C ASP A 275 -7.28 2.89 -23.66
N GLY A 276 -6.46 1.91 -23.23
CA GLY A 276 -6.20 0.70 -23.97
C GLY A 276 -7.50 -0.01 -24.32
N LYS A 277 -7.87 0.02 -25.61
CA LYS A 277 -8.99 -0.78 -26.15
C LYS A 277 -8.76 -2.28 -26.00
N GLU A 278 -7.50 -2.70 -25.81
CA GLU A 278 -7.18 -4.07 -25.47
C GLU A 278 -7.35 -4.27 -23.96
N ALA A 279 -8.35 -5.06 -23.60
CA ALA A 279 -8.44 -5.60 -22.24
C ALA A 279 -7.07 -6.21 -21.88
N VAL A 280 -6.50 -5.80 -20.75
CA VAL A 280 -5.23 -6.33 -20.24
C VAL A 280 -5.33 -7.85 -20.22
N LYS A 281 -4.67 -8.50 -21.19
CA LYS A 281 -4.77 -9.95 -21.35
C LYS A 281 -4.01 -10.58 -20.21
N THR A 282 -4.72 -11.33 -19.38
CA THR A 282 -4.08 -12.19 -18.39
C THR A 282 -3.45 -13.36 -19.13
N ASP A 283 -2.13 -13.35 -19.26
CA ASP A 283 -1.38 -14.42 -19.90
C ASP A 283 -0.88 -15.46 -18.88
N ALA A 284 -0.20 -16.49 -19.40
CA ALA A 284 0.35 -17.56 -18.56
C ALA A 284 1.45 -17.06 -17.60
N GLU A 285 2.18 -16.00 -17.94
CA GLU A 285 3.21 -15.43 -17.10
C GLU A 285 2.61 -14.72 -15.89
N ILE A 286 1.59 -13.88 -16.10
CA ILE A 286 0.84 -13.19 -15.06
C ILE A 286 0.20 -14.22 -14.11
N LEU A 287 -0.47 -15.24 -14.66
CA LEU A 287 -1.06 -16.31 -13.84
C LEU A 287 0.00 -17.01 -12.99
N LYS A 288 1.15 -17.35 -13.58
CA LYS A 288 2.28 -17.96 -12.87
C LYS A 288 2.83 -17.04 -11.79
N LYS A 289 3.05 -15.75 -12.07
CA LYS A 289 3.55 -14.78 -11.09
C LYS A 289 2.55 -14.63 -9.95
N SER A 290 1.24 -14.62 -10.23
CA SER A 290 0.18 -14.47 -9.23
C SER A 290 0.09 -15.62 -8.22
N VAL A 291 0.44 -16.85 -8.60
CA VAL A 291 0.46 -18.03 -7.69
C VAL A 291 1.83 -18.31 -7.09
N SER A 292 2.90 -17.84 -7.73
CA SER A 292 4.26 -18.19 -7.32
C SER A 292 4.74 -17.32 -6.16
N ILE A 293 5.57 -17.90 -5.29
CA ILE A 293 6.37 -17.13 -4.33
C ILE A 293 7.81 -17.26 -4.74
N SER A 294 8.39 -16.14 -5.17
CA SER A 294 9.77 -16.00 -5.60
C SER A 294 10.70 -15.84 -4.39
N LYS A 295 12.01 -15.86 -4.61
CA LYS A 295 12.98 -15.53 -3.55
C LYS A 295 12.93 -14.05 -3.15
N ASN A 296 12.38 -13.20 -4.02
CA ASN A 296 12.30 -11.76 -3.83
C ASN A 296 10.93 -11.34 -3.28
N THR A 297 9.96 -12.28 -3.20
CA THR A 297 8.64 -11.99 -2.65
C THR A 297 8.79 -11.58 -1.19
N THR A 298 8.34 -10.37 -0.88
CA THR A 298 8.28 -9.86 0.49
C THR A 298 7.05 -10.45 1.17
N LEU A 299 7.26 -11.25 2.22
CA LEU A 299 6.17 -11.78 3.04
C LEU A 299 5.84 -10.80 4.17
N MET A 300 4.64 -10.25 4.17
CA MET A 300 4.14 -9.33 5.19
C MET A 300 3.13 -10.04 6.07
N ASN A 301 3.48 -10.30 7.33
CA ASN A 301 2.55 -10.84 8.32
C ASN A 301 1.92 -9.67 9.09
N ILE A 302 0.61 -9.52 8.93
CA ILE A 302 -0.14 -8.46 9.58
C ILE A 302 -1.17 -9.09 10.51
N VAL A 303 -1.15 -8.66 11.75
CA VAL A 303 -2.08 -9.10 12.78
C VAL A 303 -3.02 -7.96 13.07
N THR A 304 -4.31 -8.20 12.92
CA THR A 304 -5.34 -7.25 13.34
C THR A 304 -5.99 -7.74 14.62
N ILE A 305 -6.10 -6.86 15.60
CA ILE A 305 -6.83 -7.13 16.83
C ILE A 305 -8.25 -6.59 16.66
N TYR A 306 -9.22 -7.46 16.97
CA TYR A 306 -10.64 -7.14 17.03
C TYR A 306 -11.09 -7.11 18.49
N ASP A 307 -11.57 -5.96 18.95
CA ASP A 307 -12.27 -5.80 20.21
C ASP A 307 -13.80 -5.74 19.94
N GLU A 308 -14.63 -6.33 20.80
CA GLU A 308 -16.11 -6.36 20.65
C GLU A 308 -16.73 -4.95 20.57
N ALA A 309 -15.99 -3.92 20.99
CA ALA A 309 -16.33 -2.51 20.75
C ALA A 309 -16.15 -2.04 19.29
N GLU A 310 -15.95 -2.96 18.34
CA GLU A 310 -15.69 -2.73 16.91
C GLU A 310 -14.44 -1.89 16.60
N GLN A 311 -13.51 -1.80 17.55
CA GLN A 311 -12.23 -1.14 17.31
C GLN A 311 -11.26 -2.15 16.68
N TRP A 312 -10.87 -1.87 15.43
CA TRP A 312 -9.87 -2.63 14.70
C TRP A 312 -8.52 -1.94 14.83
N GLU A 313 -7.50 -2.68 15.26
CA GLU A 313 -6.11 -2.23 15.25
C GLU A 313 -5.26 -3.19 14.44
N ALA A 314 -4.71 -2.74 13.31
CA ALA A 314 -3.83 -3.56 12.49
C ALA A 314 -2.36 -3.26 12.79
N MET A 315 -1.57 -4.33 12.94
CA MET A 315 -0.14 -4.24 13.24
C MET A 315 0.65 -5.10 12.25
N ALA A 316 1.54 -4.44 11.52
CA ALA A 316 2.50 -5.11 10.66
C ALA A 316 3.78 -5.39 11.44
N THR A 317 4.31 -6.60 11.31
CA THR A 317 5.62 -6.96 11.85
C THR A 317 6.66 -6.92 10.74
N VAL A 318 7.52 -5.90 10.77
CA VAL A 318 8.74 -5.90 9.95
C VAL A 318 9.96 -5.84 10.87
N PRO A 319 10.96 -6.70 10.66
CA PRO A 319 12.22 -6.62 11.37
C PRO A 319 13.07 -5.48 10.80
N VAL A 320 13.67 -4.66 11.67
CA VAL A 320 14.71 -3.70 11.27
C VAL A 320 16.10 -4.27 11.51
N SER A 321 17.10 -3.77 10.77
CA SER A 321 18.52 -4.16 10.84
C SER A 321 19.12 -4.11 12.24
N SER A 322 18.55 -3.28 13.14
CA SER A 322 18.93 -3.20 14.56
C SER A 322 18.46 -4.37 15.42
N GLY A 323 17.72 -5.35 14.86
CA GLY A 323 17.11 -6.46 15.60
C GLY A 323 15.87 -6.06 16.40
N LYS A 324 15.46 -4.78 16.35
CA LYS A 324 14.19 -4.31 16.88
C LYS A 324 13.05 -4.60 15.88
N TYR A 325 11.82 -4.49 16.35
CA TYR A 325 10.61 -4.68 15.55
C TYR A 325 9.79 -3.39 15.58
N PHE A 326 9.09 -3.08 14.50
CA PHE A 326 8.30 -1.84 14.42
C PHE A 326 7.19 -1.73 15.47
N ARG A 327 6.52 -2.85 15.78
CA ARG A 327 5.66 -2.99 16.95
C ARG A 327 5.51 -4.47 17.27
N GLN A 328 5.77 -4.84 18.52
CA GLN A 328 5.62 -6.23 18.98
C GLN A 328 4.28 -6.35 19.69
N VAL A 329 3.35 -7.16 19.15
CA VAL A 329 2.19 -7.58 19.94
C VAL A 329 2.70 -8.54 21.01
N ARG A 330 2.83 -8.04 22.24
CA ARG A 330 3.18 -8.84 23.40
C ARG A 330 1.89 -9.41 23.98
N LEU A 331 1.46 -10.54 23.46
CA LEU A 331 0.35 -11.28 24.07
C LEU A 331 0.91 -12.04 25.28
N ARG A 332 0.36 -11.76 26.46
CA ARG A 332 0.76 -12.42 27.70
C ARG A 332 -0.06 -13.70 27.82
N CYS A 333 0.59 -14.86 27.76
CA CYS A 333 -0.07 -16.12 28.05
C CYS A 333 -0.27 -16.22 29.56
N SER A 334 -1.48 -16.55 30.02
CA SER A 334 -1.88 -16.35 31.43
C SER A 334 -1.21 -17.28 32.44
N ASN A 335 -0.35 -18.22 32.05
CA ASN A 335 0.13 -19.26 32.98
C ASN A 335 1.62 -19.25 33.32
N GLU A 336 2.47 -18.57 32.58
CA GLU A 336 3.90 -18.41 32.91
C GLU A 336 4.32 -17.04 32.42
N GLY A 337 5.19 -16.32 33.13
CA GLY A 337 5.55 -14.92 32.83
C GLY A 337 6.27 -14.67 31.50
N GLU A 338 6.07 -15.52 30.50
CA GLU A 338 6.67 -15.47 29.18
C GLU A 338 5.78 -14.70 28.18
N PHE A 339 6.42 -13.83 27.40
CA PHE A 339 5.78 -13.12 26.30
C PHE A 339 5.63 -14.08 25.11
N LEU A 340 4.45 -14.11 24.50
CA LEU A 340 4.23 -14.93 23.31
C LEU A 340 4.91 -14.26 22.11
N HIS A 341 6.13 -14.69 21.79
CA HIS A 341 6.67 -14.51 20.46
C HIS A 341 5.86 -15.40 19.52
N VAL A 342 4.97 -14.82 18.72
CA VAL A 342 4.29 -15.57 17.66
C VAL A 342 5.31 -15.88 16.56
N LYS A 343 6.17 -16.88 16.79
CA LYS A 343 6.96 -17.51 15.74
C LYS A 343 5.98 -18.38 14.95
N TYR A 344 5.44 -17.83 13.86
CA TYR A 344 4.61 -18.61 12.96
C TYR A 344 5.44 -19.78 12.41
N PRO A 345 5.02 -21.04 12.63
CA PRO A 345 5.75 -22.16 12.08
C PRO A 345 5.69 -22.03 10.55
N ILE A 346 6.85 -21.91 9.90
CA ILE A 346 6.97 -21.91 8.42
C ILE A 346 6.14 -23.05 7.80
N LYS A 347 5.97 -24.16 8.52
CA LYS A 347 5.09 -25.27 8.15
C LYS A 347 3.63 -24.84 7.96
N LEU A 348 3.05 -24.08 8.89
CA LEU A 348 1.67 -23.58 8.79
C LEU A 348 1.51 -22.63 7.60
N VAL A 349 2.43 -21.68 7.43
CA VAL A 349 2.43 -20.79 6.25
C VAL A 349 2.54 -21.62 4.97
N LYS A 350 3.41 -22.63 4.94
CA LYS A 350 3.52 -23.57 3.80
C LYS A 350 2.23 -24.35 3.54
N GLU A 351 1.50 -24.74 4.58
CA GLU A 351 0.23 -25.47 4.46
C GLU A 351 -0.89 -24.57 3.94
N ILE A 352 -1.00 -23.35 4.47
CA ILE A 352 -1.94 -22.32 3.98
C ILE A 352 -1.70 -22.07 2.49
N LEU A 353 -0.45 -21.78 2.12
CA LEU A 353 -0.11 -21.49 0.72
C LEU A 353 -0.37 -22.67 -0.22
N LYS A 354 -0.16 -23.91 0.25
CA LYS A 354 -0.55 -25.10 -0.51
C LYS A 354 -2.07 -25.20 -0.65
N GLY A 355 -2.83 -24.92 0.40
CA GLY A 355 -4.30 -24.89 0.37
C GLY A 355 -4.84 -23.87 -0.63
N CYS A 356 -4.20 -22.70 -0.71
CA CYS A 356 -4.55 -21.64 -1.67
C CYS A 356 -3.95 -21.85 -3.07
N GLY A 357 -3.39 -23.03 -3.36
CA GLY A 357 -2.84 -23.34 -4.68
C GLY A 357 -1.60 -22.53 -5.09
N MET A 358 -0.88 -21.95 -4.13
CA MET A 358 0.33 -21.15 -4.36
C MET A 358 1.59 -22.03 -4.22
N PRO A 359 2.18 -22.55 -5.31
CA PRO A 359 3.36 -23.39 -5.23
C PRO A 359 4.56 -22.59 -4.71
N ILE A 360 5.15 -23.08 -3.63
CA ILE A 360 6.36 -22.51 -3.03
C ILE A 360 7.57 -23.06 -3.79
N HIS A 361 8.44 -22.17 -4.27
CA HIS A 361 9.65 -22.59 -4.97
C HIS A 361 10.49 -23.54 -4.09
N LYS A 362 10.93 -24.70 -4.63
CA LYS A 362 11.62 -25.78 -3.89
C LYS A 362 12.87 -25.33 -3.11
N ASN A 363 13.42 -24.16 -3.43
CA ASN A 363 14.61 -23.58 -2.82
C ASN A 363 14.32 -22.57 -1.71
N ILE A 364 13.05 -22.37 -1.32
CA ILE A 364 12.68 -21.58 -0.13
C ILE A 364 12.93 -22.48 1.11
N ARG A 365 14.22 -22.61 1.46
CA ARG A 365 14.69 -23.32 2.67
C ARG A 365 14.27 -22.56 3.93
N SER A 366 14.19 -21.23 3.83
CA SER A 366 13.52 -20.32 4.73
C SER A 366 12.68 -19.35 3.88
N LEU A 367 11.41 -19.13 4.23
CA LEU A 367 10.82 -17.82 3.94
C LEU A 367 11.68 -16.86 4.76
N ARG A 368 12.18 -15.76 4.17
CA ARG A 368 12.83 -14.71 4.95
C ARG A 368 11.78 -14.03 5.84
N THR A 369 11.19 -14.73 6.79
CA THR A 369 10.92 -14.14 8.09
C THR A 369 12.33 -13.83 8.59
N ASN A 370 12.81 -12.59 8.56
CA ASN A 370 14.17 -12.32 9.02
C ASN A 370 14.27 -12.79 10.48
N GLN A 371 14.83 -13.98 10.65
CA GLN A 371 15.11 -14.60 11.91
C GLN A 371 16.38 -13.92 12.39
N VAL A 372 16.24 -13.06 13.39
CA VAL A 372 17.36 -12.73 14.26
C VAL A 372 16.91 -13.10 15.67
N PHE A 373 17.80 -13.81 16.35
CA PHE A 373 17.58 -14.62 17.55
C PHE A 373 16.97 -13.87 18.72
#